data_AF-A0A1B8QHB2-F1
#
_entry.id   AF-A0A1B8QHB2-F1
#
_cell.length_a   1.000
_cell.length_b   1.000
_cell.length_c   1.000
_cell.angle_alpha   90.00
_cell.angle_beta   90.00
_cell.angle_gamma   90.00
#
_symmetry.space_group_name_H-M   'P 1'
#
loop_
_entity.id
_entity.type
_entity.pdbx_description
1 polymer ?
#
loop_
_entity_poly.entity_id
_entity_poly.type
_entity_poly.pdbx_seq_one_letter_code
_entity_poly.pdbx_strand_id
1 'polypeptide(L)'
;MNKKYFYYFIFCLLLFASYMFVLKDKKMSKERLQYLINKIDDYNTSYGTYPKSINNIGIPLDGNNHRESFCNMHETMLDGWGYCYYAYYDESNDYVIHIYSYLYISSYSSLTQEKETYLSIYQDI
;
A
#
# COMPACT_ATOMS: atom_id res chain seq x y z
N MET A 1 34.31 -21.36 -19.82
CA MET A 1 32.87 -21.64 -19.59
C MET A 1 32.13 -21.48 -20.92
N ASN A 2 31.27 -22.42 -21.32
CA ASN A 2 30.56 -22.31 -22.61
C ASN A 2 29.64 -21.07 -22.57
N LYS A 3 29.68 -20.21 -23.59
CA LYS A 3 28.93 -18.94 -23.61
C LYS A 3 27.43 -19.15 -23.36
N LYS A 4 26.88 -20.28 -23.83
CA LYS A 4 25.49 -20.68 -23.58
C LYS A 4 25.17 -20.82 -22.08
N TYR A 5 26.02 -21.51 -21.31
CA TYR A 5 25.82 -21.67 -19.87
C TYR A 5 25.97 -20.35 -19.10
N PHE A 6 26.83 -19.44 -19.58
CA PHE A 6 26.93 -18.10 -19.01
C PHE A 6 25.63 -17.30 -19.19
N TYR A 7 25.01 -17.35 -20.38
CA TYR A 7 23.71 -16.69 -20.59
C TYR A 7 22.59 -17.32 -19.77
N TYR A 8 22.54 -18.65 -19.64
CA TYR A 8 21.56 -19.30 -18.75
C TYR A 8 21.75 -18.89 -17.29
N PHE A 9 22.98 -18.79 -16.82
CA PHE A 9 23.27 -18.33 -15.47
C PHE A 9 22.80 -16.89 -15.24
N ILE A 10 23.09 -15.96 -16.17
CA ILE A 10 22.59 -14.58 -16.09
C ILE A 10 21.07 -14.53 -16.10
N PHE A 11 20.43 -15.30 -16.99
CA PHE A 11 18.97 -15.35 -17.09
C PHE A 11 18.34 -15.84 -15.79
N CYS A 12 18.86 -16.90 -15.18
CA CYS A 12 18.41 -17.38 -13.87
C CYS A 12 18.59 -16.33 -12.77
N LEU A 13 19.71 -15.59 -12.77
CA LEU A 13 19.93 -14.50 -11.82
C LEU A 13 18.91 -13.36 -11.99
N LEU A 14 18.59 -12.98 -13.24
CA LEU A 14 17.59 -11.96 -13.51
C LEU A 14 16.19 -12.40 -13.07
N LEU A 15 15.81 -13.66 -13.34
CA LEU A 15 14.55 -14.22 -12.85
C LEU A 15 14.49 -14.20 -11.33
N PHE A 16 15.55 -14.65 -10.65
CA PHE A 16 15.61 -14.62 -9.19
C PHE A 16 15.52 -13.20 -8.64
N ALA A 17 16.26 -12.24 -9.21
CA ALA A 17 16.21 -10.85 -8.80
C ALA A 17 14.80 -10.24 -8.98
N SER A 18 14.15 -10.52 -10.11
CA SER A 18 12.78 -10.06 -10.37
C SER A 18 11.76 -10.65 -9.38
N TYR A 19 11.89 -11.94 -9.06
CA TYR A 19 11.05 -12.59 -8.05
C TYR A 19 11.24 -11.97 -6.66
N MET A 20 12.49 -11.74 -6.25
CA MET A 20 12.79 -11.08 -4.97
C MET A 20 12.24 -9.65 -4.92
N PHE A 21 12.29 -8.92 -6.03
CA PHE A 21 11.71 -7.59 -6.15
C PHE A 21 10.19 -7.60 -5.92
N VAL A 22 9.46 -8.54 -6.55
CA VAL A 22 8.00 -8.71 -6.36
C VAL A 22 7.67 -9.00 -4.90
N LEU A 23 8.42 -9.90 -4.25
CA LEU A 23 8.21 -10.22 -2.84
C LEU A 23 8.44 -9.02 -1.93
N LYS A 24 9.48 -8.22 -2.22
CA LYS A 24 9.79 -7.01 -1.46
C LYS A 24 8.68 -5.96 -1.63
N ASP A 25 8.22 -5.71 -2.85
CA ASP A 25 7.14 -4.76 -3.15
C ASP A 25 5.85 -5.13 -2.40
N LYS A 26 5.45 -6.41 -2.47
CA LYS A 26 4.30 -6.93 -1.72
C LYS A 26 4.44 -6.73 -0.21
N LYS A 27 5.63 -7.01 0.34
CA LYS A 27 5.89 -6.86 1.78
C LYS A 27 5.76 -5.39 2.22
N MET A 28 6.40 -4.47 1.50
CA MET A 28 6.36 -3.03 1.81
C MET A 28 4.92 -2.49 1.73
N SER A 29 4.14 -2.90 0.71
CA SER A 29 2.73 -2.54 0.58
C SER A 29 1.92 -2.93 1.82
N LYS A 30 2.11 -4.16 2.32
CA LYS A 30 1.39 -4.67 3.51
C LYS A 30 1.82 -3.97 4.79
N GLU A 31 3.11 -3.74 4.97
CA GLU A 31 3.64 -3.04 6.15
C GLU A 31 3.12 -1.59 6.20
N ARG A 32 3.07 -0.90 5.06
CA ARG A 32 2.46 0.44 4.96
C ARG A 32 0.97 0.42 5.31
N LEU A 33 0.22 -0.51 4.72
CA LEU A 33 -1.21 -0.65 5.00
C LEU A 33 -1.45 -0.84 6.50
N GLN A 34 -0.73 -1.77 7.13
CA GLN A 34 -0.86 -2.03 8.56
C GLN A 34 -0.47 -0.82 9.41
N TYR A 35 0.59 -0.10 9.04
CA TYR A 35 0.99 1.12 9.72
C TYR A 35 -0.11 2.18 9.69
N LEU A 36 -0.74 2.40 8.52
CA LEU A 36 -1.82 3.37 8.38
C LEU A 36 -3.06 2.97 9.18
N ILE A 37 -3.45 1.69 9.12
CA ILE A 37 -4.55 1.14 9.94
C ILE A 37 -4.30 1.45 11.42
N ASN A 38 -3.12 1.10 11.94
CA ASN A 38 -2.79 1.33 13.34
C ASN A 38 -2.89 2.82 13.72
N LYS A 39 -2.41 3.73 12.86
CA LYS A 39 -2.49 5.18 13.12
C LYS A 39 -3.92 5.72 13.11
N ILE A 40 -4.76 5.21 12.21
CA ILE A 40 -6.16 5.58 12.13
C ILE A 40 -6.94 5.05 13.33
N ASP A 41 -6.66 3.82 13.75
CA ASP A 41 -7.28 3.20 14.92
C ASP A 41 -6.82 3.88 16.23
N ASP A 42 -5.55 4.29 16.34
CA ASP A 42 -5.03 5.09 17.46
C ASP A 42 -5.75 6.45 17.55
N TYR A 43 -5.99 7.10 16.40
CA TYR A 43 -6.74 8.35 16.33
C TYR A 43 -8.19 8.13 16.77
N ASN A 44 -8.86 7.09 16.28
CA ASN A 44 -10.23 6.77 16.68
C ASN A 44 -10.33 6.48 18.19
N THR A 45 -9.33 5.79 18.75
CA THR A 45 -9.25 5.56 20.20
C THR A 45 -9.12 6.86 21.00
N SER A 46 -8.42 7.85 20.45
CA SER A 46 -8.16 9.14 21.11
C SER A 46 -9.32 10.14 20.98
N TYR A 47 -10.03 10.13 19.85
CA TYR A 47 -11.03 11.15 19.50
C TYR A 47 -12.46 10.60 19.31
N GLY A 48 -12.66 9.27 19.36
CA GLY A 48 -13.96 8.61 19.22
C GLY A 48 -14.55 8.63 17.81
N THR A 49 -13.77 9.05 16.80
CA THR A 49 -14.17 9.06 15.39
C THR A 49 -12.95 8.86 14.49
N TYR A 50 -13.15 8.30 13.30
CA TYR A 50 -12.09 8.19 12.31
C TYR A 50 -11.70 9.57 11.75
N PRO A 51 -10.42 9.75 11.36
CA PRO A 51 -9.95 11.03 10.86
C PRO A 51 -10.55 11.32 9.48
N LYS A 52 -11.25 12.45 9.31
CA LYS A 52 -11.79 12.85 8.00
C LYS A 52 -10.74 13.03 6.89
N SER A 53 -9.48 13.26 7.29
CA SER A 53 -8.32 13.30 6.41
C SER A 53 -7.13 12.66 7.10
N ILE A 54 -6.31 11.96 6.32
CA ILE A 54 -5.07 11.33 6.80
C ILE A 54 -4.04 12.36 7.32
N ASN A 55 -4.17 13.64 6.96
CA ASN A 55 -3.30 14.70 7.50
C ASN A 55 -3.52 14.91 9.00
N ASN A 56 -4.68 14.52 9.51
CA ASN A 56 -5.03 14.70 10.93
C ASN A 56 -4.31 13.71 11.85
N ILE A 57 -3.69 12.65 11.31
CA ILE A 57 -2.91 11.67 12.08
C ILE A 57 -1.40 12.00 12.12
N GLY A 58 -1.02 13.23 11.79
CA GLY A 58 0.35 13.73 11.91
C GLY A 58 1.32 13.14 10.88
N ILE A 59 0.80 12.55 9.81
CA ILE A 59 1.61 12.15 8.64
C ILE A 59 1.54 13.32 7.65
N PRO A 60 2.67 13.96 7.30
CA PRO A 60 2.68 15.06 6.34
C PRO A 60 2.44 14.52 4.94
N LEU A 61 1.20 14.48 4.47
CA LEU A 61 0.83 13.90 3.18
C LEU A 61 0.30 14.97 2.22
N ASP A 62 0.82 14.99 1.01
CA ASP A 62 0.38 15.90 -0.06
C ASP A 62 -0.96 15.41 -0.65
N GLY A 63 -2.08 16.01 -0.26
CA GLY A 63 -3.37 15.64 -0.86
C GLY A 63 -4.55 16.26 -0.14
N ASN A 64 -5.28 17.11 -0.86
CA ASN A 64 -6.22 18.06 -0.30
C ASN A 64 -7.64 17.74 -0.76
N ASN A 65 -8.41 17.00 0.06
CA ASN A 65 -9.87 17.07 0.10
C ASN A 65 -10.40 16.40 1.39
N HIS A 66 -11.43 16.97 2.00
CA HIS A 66 -11.97 16.57 3.32
C HIS A 66 -12.58 15.15 3.41
N ARG A 67 -12.50 14.36 2.33
CA ARG A 67 -13.06 13.00 2.21
C ARG A 67 -12.11 11.99 1.60
N GLU A 68 -11.10 12.43 0.86
CA GLU A 68 -10.11 11.59 0.20
C GLU A 68 -8.73 12.18 0.45
N SER A 69 -7.81 11.38 0.96
CA SER A 69 -6.44 11.82 1.18
C SER A 69 -5.46 10.93 0.43
N PHE A 70 -4.48 11.57 -0.22
CA PHE A 70 -3.43 10.91 -0.97
C PHE A 70 -2.15 10.90 -0.15
N CYS A 71 -1.38 9.80 -0.20
CA CYS A 71 -0.05 9.73 0.39
C CYS A 71 0.98 9.23 -0.60
N ASN A 72 2.14 9.90 -0.69
CA ASN A 72 3.28 9.36 -1.41
C ASN A 72 4.01 8.34 -0.51
N MET A 73 4.36 7.18 -1.07
CA MET A 73 5.16 6.19 -0.33
C MET A 73 6.67 6.46 -0.39
N HIS A 74 7.09 7.58 -1.01
CA HIS A 74 8.48 8.01 -1.06
C HIS A 74 8.83 8.92 0.13
N GLU A 75 8.60 8.45 1.35
CA GLU A 75 8.83 9.22 2.58
C GLU A 75 9.84 8.52 3.47
N THR A 76 10.70 9.31 4.14
CA THR A 76 11.80 8.82 4.98
C THR A 76 11.38 7.92 6.13
N MET A 77 10.10 7.97 6.54
CA MET A 77 9.58 7.15 7.62
C MET A 77 9.14 5.75 7.17
N LEU A 78 8.93 5.53 5.87
CA LEU A 78 8.26 4.35 5.34
C LEU A 78 8.84 3.98 3.97
N ASP A 79 9.67 2.94 3.94
CA ASP A 79 10.32 2.43 2.72
C ASP A 79 9.29 1.89 1.71
N GLY A 80 9.35 2.36 0.46
CA GLY A 80 8.50 1.87 -0.61
C GLY A 80 8.45 2.78 -1.83
N TRP A 81 7.79 2.31 -2.89
CA TRP A 81 7.43 3.10 -4.06
C TRP A 81 5.95 2.90 -4.31
N GLY A 82 5.22 3.98 -4.59
CA GLY A 82 3.78 3.93 -4.75
C GLY A 82 3.08 5.11 -4.08
N TYR A 83 1.77 4.97 -3.98
CA TYR A 83 0.91 5.94 -3.31
C TYR A 83 -0.22 5.24 -2.55
N CYS A 84 -0.85 5.96 -1.63
CA CYS A 84 -2.09 5.50 -1.00
C CYS A 84 -3.23 6.47 -1.17
N TYR A 85 -4.44 5.92 -1.11
CA TYR A 85 -5.68 6.66 -0.98
C TYR A 85 -6.39 6.24 0.30
N TYR A 86 -6.88 7.23 1.04
CA TYR A 86 -7.71 7.05 2.21
C TYR A 86 -9.05 7.74 1.97
N ALA A 87 -10.16 7.05 2.24
CA ALA A 87 -11.49 7.61 2.16
C ALA A 87 -12.26 7.37 3.47
N TYR A 88 -12.95 8.39 3.96
CA TYR A 88 -13.83 8.30 5.14
C TYR A 88 -15.30 8.51 4.76
N TYR A 89 -16.17 7.63 5.25
CA TYR A 89 -17.60 7.65 5.03
C TYR A 89 -18.33 7.98 6.35
N ASP A 90 -18.74 9.25 6.50
CA ASP A 90 -19.43 9.76 7.71
C ASP A 90 -20.69 8.92 8.06
N GLU A 91 -21.49 8.53 7.07
CA GLU A 91 -22.80 7.88 7.28
C GLU A 91 -22.69 6.47 7.90
N SER A 92 -21.67 5.71 7.49
CA SER A 92 -21.43 4.35 7.96
C SER A 92 -20.35 4.28 9.05
N ASN A 93 -19.75 5.43 9.38
CA ASN A 93 -18.53 5.52 10.19
C ASN A 93 -17.48 4.49 9.75
N ASP A 94 -17.24 4.41 8.45
CA ASP A 94 -16.27 3.49 7.83
C ASP A 94 -15.11 4.26 7.23
N TYR A 95 -13.96 3.60 7.14
CA TYR A 95 -12.86 4.08 6.33
C TYR A 95 -12.31 2.99 5.42
N VAL A 96 -11.81 3.42 4.27
CA VAL A 96 -11.16 2.56 3.28
C VAL A 96 -9.76 3.09 3.00
N ILE A 97 -8.79 2.18 2.91
CA ILE A 97 -7.42 2.48 2.47
C ILE A 97 -7.11 1.63 1.25
N HIS A 98 -6.53 2.25 0.25
CA HIS A 98 -5.89 1.57 -0.88
C HIS A 98 -4.41 1.96 -0.93
N ILE A 99 -3.53 0.98 -0.99
CA ILE A 99 -2.11 1.13 -1.28
C ILE A 99 -1.88 0.66 -2.71
N TYR A 100 -1.31 1.52 -3.54
CA TYR A 100 -0.86 1.21 -4.89
C TYR A 100 0.66 1.23 -4.88
N SER A 101 1.26 0.06 -4.71
CA SER A 101 2.71 -0.15 -4.89
C SER A 101 3.04 -0.37 -6.36
N TYR A 102 4.31 -0.58 -6.69
CA TYR A 102 4.74 -0.66 -8.09
C TYR A 102 4.15 -1.87 -8.84
N LEU A 103 4.02 -3.03 -8.18
CA LEU A 103 3.44 -4.25 -8.76
C LEU A 103 2.27 -4.81 -7.96
N TYR A 104 1.93 -4.21 -6.82
CA TYR A 104 0.96 -4.75 -5.89
C TYR A 104 -0.03 -3.69 -5.41
N ILE A 105 -1.29 -4.07 -5.30
CA ILE A 105 -2.34 -3.24 -4.72
C ILE A 105 -2.83 -3.93 -3.45
N SER A 106 -3.02 -3.15 -2.39
CA SER A 106 -3.54 -3.64 -1.11
C SER A 106 -4.68 -2.75 -0.66
N SER A 107 -5.82 -3.34 -0.32
CA SER A 107 -7.01 -2.63 0.10
C SER A 107 -7.45 -3.07 1.48
N TYR A 108 -8.05 -2.16 2.24
CA TYR A 108 -8.65 -2.43 3.55
C TYR A 108 -9.92 -1.59 3.72
N SER A 109 -10.96 -2.18 4.30
CA SER A 109 -12.15 -1.48 4.80
C SER A 109 -12.39 -1.88 6.25
N SER A 110 -12.74 -0.89 7.09
CA SER A 110 -12.98 -1.12 8.52
C SER A 110 -14.28 -1.90 8.78
N LEU A 111 -15.27 -1.81 7.88
CA LEU A 111 -16.54 -2.54 7.97
C LEU A 111 -16.43 -4.02 7.60
N THR A 112 -15.77 -4.35 6.49
CA THR A 112 -15.75 -5.73 5.97
C THR A 112 -14.54 -6.54 6.45
N GLN A 113 -13.56 -5.90 7.11
CA GLN A 113 -12.28 -6.53 7.50
C GLN A 113 -11.61 -7.31 6.36
N GLU A 114 -11.89 -6.94 5.10
CA GLU A 114 -11.54 -7.77 3.96
C GLU A 114 -10.04 -7.64 3.65
N LYS A 115 -9.35 -8.78 3.78
CA LYS A 115 -7.92 -8.96 3.48
C LYS A 115 -7.73 -9.23 1.99
N GLU A 116 -6.98 -8.34 1.35
CA GLU A 116 -6.25 -8.55 0.09
C GLU A 116 -7.12 -8.76 -1.17
N THR A 117 -7.45 -7.67 -1.87
CA THR A 117 -7.81 -7.73 -3.29
C THR A 117 -6.54 -7.84 -4.12
N TYR A 118 -6.24 -9.04 -4.60
CA TYR A 118 -5.19 -9.28 -5.60
C TYR A 118 -5.62 -8.67 -6.93
N LEU A 119 -4.82 -7.77 -7.50
CA LEU A 119 -4.91 -7.52 -8.94
C LEU A 119 -4.10 -8.61 -9.64
N SER A 120 -4.83 -9.57 -10.22
CA SER A 120 -4.34 -10.41 -11.30
C SER A 120 -3.80 -9.49 -12.39
N ILE A 121 -2.57 -9.73 -12.84
CA ILE A 121 -1.98 -8.97 -13.97
C ILE A 121 -2.69 -9.32 -15.30
N TYR A 122 -3.83 -10.01 -15.29
CA TYR A 122 -4.67 -10.26 -16.46
C TYR A 122 -6.13 -10.36 -16.01
N GLN A 123 -6.92 -9.33 -16.24
CA GLN A 123 -8.35 -9.56 -16.43
C GLN A 123 -9.09 -8.60 -17.36
N ASP A 124 -8.44 -7.60 -17.98
CA ASP A 124 -9.05 -6.82 -19.06
C ASP A 124 -8.04 -6.42 -20.15
N ILE A 125 -7.52 -7.43 -20.88
CA ILE A 125 -7.11 -7.31 -22.29
C ILE A 125 -7.65 -8.53 -23.04
#